data_AF-A0A519EJM1-F1
#
_entry.id   AF-A0A519EJM1-F1
#
_cell.length_a   1.000
_cell.length_b   1.000
_cell.length_c   1.000
_cell.angle_alpha   90.00
_cell.angle_beta   90.00
_cell.angle_gamma   90.00
#
_symmetry.space_group_name_H-M   'P 1'
#
loop_
_entity.id
_entity.type
_entity.pdbx_description
1 polymer ?
#
loop_
_entity_poly.entity_id
_entity_poly.type
_entity_poly.pdbx_seq_one_letter_code
_entity_poly.pdbx_strand_id
1 'polypeptide(L)'
;MGAREALAPYHRKRDFAKTPEPHSGGKKGKGALAFVIQKHHASRLHYDFRLELDGTLKSWAVPKGPCLDPHVKRMAVLVEDHPISYGGFEGTIPPGQYGAGTVIVWDRGDWVPDGDARKALAAGKLKFELRGEKLSGHWTLVRMRGHDEKQEPWLLIKENDADARALDAYDVTEARPDSVISGASVNAPPKAAKVGTKKLAAKKVADKKVGAAKAVANKVATPTADATTVVAKHVGVKRKSASRNVPLPETFAPQLATLATAPPAEPDDWTWELKFDGYRLLARIEKGKVRCFTRNGHDWTDKLPELARALAQLDVRSAWLDGEIVVLGENGAPDFQGLQNAFEKHATAAIVYWVFDLPFVDGEDLREQPVETRRERLGALLTDDLAPRLRFSESFDALPRDLLASVTALGFEGLIGKHKGSTYASRRSAEWIKLKSQQRQEFVIGGYTAPKGSRSGFGALLLGVHDEKGALRYCGNVGTGFDGGRLADIKQKLDVLATDRSPFAEGDAGVPRSVKATWVKPRLVAEVAFGEWTRDHRIRHSVFQGLRSDKPARQVTREV
;
A
#
# COMPACT_ATOMS: atom_id res chain seq x y z
N MET A 1 -0.07 19.74 25.37
CA MET A 1 -0.54 18.40 25.76
C MET A 1 0.47 17.82 26.74
N GLY A 2 0.04 17.37 27.91
CA GLY A 2 0.88 16.70 28.90
C GLY A 2 0.98 15.19 28.66
N ALA A 3 2.01 14.54 29.20
CA ALA A 3 2.24 13.11 29.00
C ALA A 3 1.03 12.21 29.37
N ARG A 4 0.23 12.59 30.38
CA ARG A 4 -1.00 11.86 30.76
C ARG A 4 -2.08 11.90 29.68
N GLU A 5 -2.20 13.01 28.96
CA GLU A 5 -3.17 13.18 27.87
C GLU A 5 -2.69 12.42 26.62
N ALA A 6 -1.39 12.53 26.32
CA ALA A 6 -0.74 11.87 25.19
C ALA A 6 -0.82 10.34 25.27
N LEU A 7 -0.80 9.76 26.48
CA LEU A 7 -0.97 8.31 26.71
C LEU A 7 -2.45 7.85 26.72
N ALA A 8 -3.43 8.74 26.69
CA ALA A 8 -4.84 8.34 26.72
C ALA A 8 -5.27 7.42 25.55
N PRO A 9 -4.77 7.55 24.30
CA PRO A 9 -5.02 6.59 23.23
C PRO A 9 -4.37 5.22 23.48
N TYR A 10 -3.18 5.18 24.10
CA TYR A 10 -2.52 3.95 24.52
C TYR A 10 -3.36 3.23 25.58
N HIS A 11 -3.80 3.93 26.62
CA HIS A 11 -4.65 3.36 27.67
C HIS A 11 -5.99 2.84 27.16
N ARG A 12 -6.64 3.53 26.21
CA ARG A 12 -7.91 3.06 25.60
C ARG A 12 -7.79 1.79 24.76
N LYS A 13 -6.57 1.42 24.32
CA LYS A 13 -6.33 0.27 23.43
C LYS A 13 -5.95 -1.02 24.15
N ARG A 14 -5.60 -0.97 25.45
CA ARG A 14 -5.11 -2.11 26.23
C ARG A 14 -6.06 -2.49 27.36
N ASP A 15 -6.17 -3.79 27.62
CA ASP A 15 -6.73 -4.32 28.85
C ASP A 15 -5.58 -4.80 29.76
N PHE A 16 -5.14 -3.94 30.67
CA PHE A 16 -4.02 -4.20 31.58
C PHE A 16 -4.30 -5.27 32.66
N ALA A 17 -5.51 -5.85 32.69
CA ALA A 17 -5.76 -7.09 33.44
C ALA A 17 -5.42 -8.35 32.63
N LYS A 18 -5.13 -8.22 31.33
CA LYS A 18 -4.80 -9.31 30.39
C LYS A 18 -3.45 -9.15 29.70
N THR A 19 -3.08 -7.94 29.28
CA THR A 19 -1.79 -7.69 28.64
C THR A 19 -0.65 -7.52 29.67
N PRO A 20 0.55 -8.08 29.43
CA PRO A 20 1.73 -7.82 30.25
C PRO A 20 2.41 -6.47 29.95
N GLU A 21 1.89 -5.67 29.01
CA GLU A 21 2.41 -4.32 28.70
C GLU A 21 2.36 -3.37 29.92
N PRO A 22 3.37 -2.51 30.14
CA PRO A 22 3.37 -1.58 31.28
C PRO A 22 2.34 -0.46 31.10
N HIS A 23 1.39 -0.34 32.04
CA HIS A 23 0.39 0.73 32.06
C HIS A 23 1.00 2.16 32.04
N SER A 24 2.10 2.37 32.76
CA SER A 24 2.69 3.71 32.94
C SER A 24 4.13 3.64 33.47
N GLY A 25 4.82 4.78 33.51
CA GLY A 25 6.11 4.93 34.18
C GLY A 25 7.31 5.08 33.23
N GLY A 26 8.49 4.76 33.75
CA GLY A 26 9.77 5.19 33.20
C GLY A 26 10.18 6.57 33.75
N LYS A 27 11.46 6.93 33.61
CA LYS A 27 11.99 8.24 34.02
C LYS A 27 12.40 9.00 32.78
N LYS A 28 11.98 10.27 32.67
CA LYS A 28 12.40 11.18 31.60
C LYS A 28 13.93 11.36 31.64
N GLY A 29 14.57 11.34 30.47
CA GLY A 29 15.99 11.67 30.31
C GLY A 29 16.33 13.06 30.86
N LYS A 30 17.46 13.16 31.57
CA LYS A 30 18.06 14.42 32.04
C LYS A 30 19.33 14.73 31.22
N GLY A 31 19.14 15.20 30.00
CA GLY A 31 20.22 15.46 29.05
C GLY A 31 19.93 14.75 27.74
N ALA A 32 20.51 13.55 27.57
CA ALA A 32 20.15 12.65 26.47
C ALA A 32 18.67 12.25 26.52
N LEU A 33 18.10 12.00 25.35
CA LEU A 33 16.74 11.47 25.16
C LEU A 33 16.89 10.01 24.72
N ALA A 34 16.15 9.09 25.34
CA ALA A 34 16.25 7.68 24.98
C ALA A 34 15.56 7.38 23.62
N PHE A 35 16.09 6.43 22.86
CA PHE A 35 15.35 5.78 21.77
C PHE A 35 15.30 4.26 21.97
N VAL A 36 14.32 3.63 21.34
CA VAL A 36 14.15 2.18 21.35
C VAL A 36 13.54 1.73 20.03
N ILE A 37 13.94 0.55 19.56
CA ILE A 37 13.33 -0.15 18.44
C ILE A 37 12.91 -1.53 18.92
N GLN A 38 11.61 -1.82 18.90
CA GLN A 38 11.08 -3.12 19.29
C GLN A 38 10.69 -3.94 18.06
N LYS A 39 11.27 -5.14 17.91
CA LYS A 39 10.89 -6.08 16.84
C LYS A 39 9.68 -6.88 17.32
N HIS A 40 8.59 -6.81 16.57
CA HIS A 40 7.28 -7.27 16.97
C HIS A 40 6.72 -8.25 15.94
N HIS A 41 6.64 -9.53 16.31
CA HIS A 41 6.00 -10.58 15.53
C HIS A 41 4.53 -10.70 15.95
N ALA A 42 3.70 -9.81 15.41
CA ALA A 42 2.23 -9.86 15.52
C ALA A 42 1.64 -10.70 14.38
N SER A 43 0.45 -10.37 13.87
CA SER A 43 -0.09 -10.93 12.62
C SER A 43 0.81 -10.71 11.40
N ARG A 44 1.74 -9.74 11.48
CA ARG A 44 2.90 -9.55 10.60
C ARG A 44 4.09 -9.08 11.44
N LEU A 45 5.30 -9.45 11.02
CA LEU A 45 6.53 -8.90 11.57
C LEU A 45 6.65 -7.41 11.23
N HIS A 46 7.03 -6.58 12.21
CA HIS A 46 7.34 -5.16 12.05
C HIS A 46 8.33 -4.72 13.14
N TYR A 47 8.83 -3.49 13.04
CA TYR A 47 9.71 -2.87 14.04
C TYR A 47 9.09 -1.56 14.51
N ASP A 48 8.72 -1.47 15.78
CA ASP A 48 8.26 -0.21 16.37
C ASP A 48 9.48 0.67 16.66
N PHE A 49 9.72 1.68 15.83
CA PHE A 49 10.72 2.72 16.04
C PHE A 49 10.16 3.79 16.97
N ARG A 50 10.87 4.12 18.07
CA ARG A 50 10.35 5.03 19.09
C ARG A 50 11.41 5.99 19.65
N LEU A 51 11.04 7.26 19.80
CA LEU A 51 11.89 8.36 20.31
C LEU A 51 11.28 8.99 21.57
N GLU A 52 12.05 9.16 22.64
CA GLU A 52 11.60 9.88 23.83
C GLU A 52 11.45 11.39 23.52
N LEU A 53 10.22 11.91 23.62
CA LEU A 53 9.96 13.35 23.60
C LEU A 53 8.79 13.70 24.54
N ASP A 54 8.96 14.78 25.30
CA ASP A 54 7.97 15.33 26.25
C ASP A 54 7.38 14.34 27.28
N GLY A 55 8.17 13.33 27.67
CA GLY A 55 7.80 12.37 28.71
C GLY A 55 7.07 11.12 28.19
N THR A 56 7.08 10.93 26.87
CA THR A 56 6.45 9.81 26.14
C THR A 56 7.38 9.30 25.05
N LEU A 57 7.19 8.06 24.62
CA LEU A 57 7.81 7.49 23.43
C LEU A 57 6.93 7.79 22.20
N LYS A 58 7.35 8.76 21.38
CA LYS A 58 6.77 9.03 20.05
C LYS A 58 7.08 7.82 19.17
N SER A 59 6.08 7.25 18.52
CA SER A 59 6.15 5.86 18.05
C SER A 59 5.70 5.69 16.60
N TRP A 60 6.46 4.93 15.82
CA TRP A 60 6.15 4.58 14.43
C TRP A 60 6.34 3.08 14.18
N ALA A 61 5.38 2.43 13.53
CA ALA A 61 5.54 1.06 13.05
C ALA A 61 6.28 1.06 11.70
N VAL A 62 7.44 0.41 11.63
CA VAL A 62 8.32 0.30 10.45
C VAL A 62 8.29 -1.16 9.96
N PRO A 63 7.48 -1.53 8.93
CA PRO A 63 7.23 -2.94 8.62
C PRO A 63 8.46 -3.73 8.20
N LYS A 64 9.40 -3.10 7.47
CA LYS A 64 10.67 -3.72 7.03
C LYS A 64 11.86 -3.39 7.93
N GLY A 65 11.61 -2.78 9.08
CA GLY A 65 12.65 -2.29 9.97
C GLY A 65 13.49 -1.14 9.38
N PRO A 66 14.48 -0.66 10.15
CA PRO A 66 15.46 0.31 9.67
C PRO A 66 16.30 -0.26 8.51
N CYS A 67 17.02 0.61 7.81
CA CYS A 67 18.01 0.23 6.79
C CYS A 67 19.20 1.19 6.90
N LEU A 68 20.43 0.71 6.72
CA LEU A 68 21.63 1.56 6.71
C LEU A 68 21.93 2.15 5.32
N ASP A 69 21.10 1.86 4.31
CA ASP A 69 21.27 2.35 2.96
C ASP A 69 20.54 3.71 2.78
N PRO A 70 21.25 4.81 2.45
CA PRO A 70 20.64 6.12 2.28
C PRO A 70 19.64 6.23 1.13
N HIS A 71 19.69 5.31 0.17
CA HIS A 71 18.77 5.26 -0.96
C HIS A 71 17.44 4.55 -0.60
N VAL A 72 17.45 3.71 0.45
CA VAL A 72 16.30 2.88 0.85
C VAL A 72 15.42 3.60 1.88
N LYS A 73 14.38 4.28 1.37
CA LYS A 73 13.34 4.95 2.17
C LYS A 73 12.43 3.90 2.85
N ARG A 74 12.51 3.73 4.17
CA ARG A 74 11.67 2.77 4.92
C ARG A 74 10.38 3.45 5.40
N MET A 75 9.22 2.91 5.03
CA MET A 75 7.91 3.40 5.50
C MET A 75 7.75 3.25 7.02
N ALA A 76 7.27 4.30 7.68
CA ALA A 76 7.11 4.43 9.12
C ALA A 76 5.71 5.02 9.43
N VAL A 77 4.78 4.19 9.90
CA VAL A 77 3.39 4.62 10.17
C VAL A 77 3.28 5.13 11.60
N LEU A 78 2.83 6.38 11.79
CA LEU A 78 2.66 6.96 13.13
C LEU A 78 1.58 6.21 13.93
N VAL A 79 1.92 5.77 15.15
CA VAL A 79 1.02 5.12 16.11
C VAL A 79 0.95 5.92 17.42
N GLU A 80 0.10 5.51 18.36
CA GLU A 80 -0.04 6.22 19.64
C GLU A 80 1.26 6.29 20.46
N ASP A 81 1.41 7.34 21.25
CA ASP A 81 2.51 7.49 22.21
C ASP A 81 2.49 6.37 23.26
N HIS A 82 3.65 5.84 23.62
CA HIS A 82 3.80 4.79 24.65
C HIS A 82 4.53 5.34 25.90
N PRO A 83 4.31 4.78 27.11
CA PRO A 83 5.01 5.22 28.31
C PRO A 83 6.50 4.87 28.23
N ILE A 84 7.38 5.64 28.88
CA ILE A 84 8.84 5.41 28.81
C ILE A 84 9.22 4.01 29.34
N SER A 85 8.48 3.46 30.31
CA SER A 85 8.64 2.07 30.77
C SER A 85 8.41 1.01 29.67
N TYR A 86 7.67 1.32 28.60
CA TYR A 86 7.44 0.42 27.48
C TYR A 86 8.74 0.12 26.69
N GLY A 87 9.71 1.03 26.69
CA GLY A 87 10.99 0.83 26.00
C GLY A 87 11.89 -0.26 26.63
N GLY A 88 11.52 -0.79 27.79
CA GLY A 88 12.14 -1.98 28.39
C GLY A 88 11.30 -3.25 28.28
N PHE A 89 10.17 -3.23 27.57
CA PHE A 89 9.25 -4.38 27.50
C PHE A 89 9.67 -5.40 26.46
N GLU A 90 9.76 -6.66 26.90
CA GLU A 90 9.86 -7.86 26.08
C GLU A 90 8.86 -8.91 26.60
N GLY A 91 8.24 -9.69 25.70
CA GLY A 91 7.27 -10.72 26.06
C GLY A 91 6.28 -11.03 24.95
N THR A 92 5.28 -11.87 25.25
CA THR A 92 4.19 -12.18 24.32
C THR A 92 2.89 -11.54 24.79
N ILE A 93 2.32 -10.66 23.97
CA ILE A 93 1.01 -10.05 24.17
C ILE A 93 -0.06 -11.10 23.76
N PRO A 94 -1.01 -11.49 24.65
CA PRO A 94 -1.90 -12.62 24.40
C PRO A 94 -2.83 -12.48 23.17
N PRO A 95 -3.22 -13.59 22.52
CA PRO A 95 -4.22 -13.59 21.45
C PRO A 95 -5.52 -12.86 21.84
N GLY A 96 -6.05 -12.05 20.91
CA GLY A 96 -7.24 -11.24 21.14
C GLY A 96 -7.00 -9.93 21.92
N GLN A 97 -5.76 -9.63 22.33
CA GLN A 97 -5.37 -8.28 22.73
C GLN A 97 -4.98 -7.43 21.51
N TYR A 98 -5.04 -6.10 21.66
CA TYR A 98 -4.46 -5.18 20.69
C TYR A 98 -2.94 -5.38 20.65
N GLY A 99 -2.37 -5.57 19.45
CA GLY A 99 -0.95 -5.89 19.32
C GLY A 99 -0.58 -7.31 19.78
N ALA A 100 -1.51 -8.28 19.74
CA ALA A 100 -1.18 -9.68 20.03
C ALA A 100 -0.01 -10.20 19.16
N GLY A 101 1.04 -10.68 19.81
CA GLY A 101 2.33 -11.00 19.18
C GLY A 101 3.48 -11.11 20.17
N THR A 102 4.67 -11.51 19.70
CA THR A 102 5.90 -11.52 20.50
C THR A 102 6.74 -10.27 20.23
N VAL A 103 7.08 -9.54 21.29
CA VAL A 103 7.85 -8.29 21.28
C VAL A 103 9.22 -8.53 21.92
N ILE A 104 10.28 -8.06 21.27
CA ILE A 104 11.63 -7.92 21.85
C ILE A 104 12.15 -6.50 21.63
N VAL A 105 13.04 -6.03 22.49
CA VAL A 105 13.83 -4.81 22.28
C VAL A 105 14.98 -5.16 21.34
N TRP A 106 14.84 -4.78 20.06
CA TRP A 106 15.79 -5.08 19.01
C TRP A 106 16.95 -4.09 18.96
N ASP A 107 16.72 -2.81 19.26
CA ASP A 107 17.80 -1.83 19.48
C ASP A 107 17.37 -0.81 20.54
N ARG A 108 18.34 -0.12 21.13
CA ARG A 108 18.15 0.93 22.14
C ARG A 108 19.38 1.82 22.19
N GLY A 109 19.19 3.03 22.71
CA GLY A 109 20.29 3.94 23.01
C GLY A 109 19.79 5.34 23.29
N ASP A 110 20.62 6.32 23.01
CA ASP A 110 20.27 7.74 23.06
C ASP A 110 20.14 8.33 21.64
N TRP A 111 19.32 9.36 21.48
CA TRP A 111 19.21 10.13 20.24
C TRP A 111 19.42 11.63 20.49
N VAL A 112 19.91 12.33 19.46
CA VAL A 112 20.17 13.78 19.49
C VAL A 112 19.44 14.44 18.31
N PRO A 113 18.49 15.36 18.54
CA PRO A 113 17.82 16.08 17.46
C PRO A 113 18.72 17.15 16.83
N ASP A 114 18.59 17.35 15.52
CA ASP A 114 19.16 18.48 14.81
C ASP A 114 18.36 19.75 15.14
N GLY A 115 18.63 20.34 16.31
CA GLY A 115 17.95 21.54 16.81
C GLY A 115 16.66 21.24 17.58
N ASP A 116 15.59 22.00 17.31
CA ASP A 116 14.34 21.92 18.08
C ASP A 116 13.47 20.75 17.61
N ALA A 117 13.62 19.60 18.27
CA ALA A 117 12.84 18.39 18.04
C ALA A 117 11.33 18.62 17.90
N ARG A 118 10.73 19.54 18.66
CA ARG A 118 9.28 19.78 18.64
C ARG A 118 8.87 20.49 17.36
N LYS A 119 9.62 21.51 16.94
CA LYS A 119 9.38 22.24 15.69
C LYS A 119 9.62 21.34 14.48
N ALA A 120 10.71 20.57 14.49
CA ALA A 120 11.08 19.66 13.43
C ALA A 120 10.04 18.52 13.25
N LEU A 121 9.60 17.91 14.36
CA LEU A 121 8.51 16.93 14.37
C LEU A 121 7.18 17.55 13.89
N ALA A 122 6.80 18.73 14.40
CA ALA A 122 5.56 19.41 14.00
C ALA A 122 5.55 19.82 12.52
N ALA A 123 6.68 20.27 11.98
CA ALA A 123 6.85 20.61 10.57
C ALA A 123 6.88 19.40 9.62
N GLY A 124 6.91 18.18 10.16
CA GLY A 124 6.97 16.94 9.36
C GLY A 124 8.36 16.61 8.82
N LYS A 125 9.44 17.14 9.39
CA LYS A 125 10.82 16.80 8.99
C LYS A 125 11.76 16.88 10.19
N LEU A 126 11.98 15.73 10.83
CA LEU A 126 12.85 15.58 11.99
C LEU A 126 14.17 14.91 11.57
N LYS A 127 15.28 15.64 11.63
CA LYS A 127 16.63 15.07 11.52
C LYS A 127 17.22 14.81 12.91
N PHE A 128 18.01 13.75 13.04
CA PHE A 128 18.61 13.34 14.29
C PHE A 128 19.79 12.37 14.12
N GLU A 129 20.68 12.35 15.10
CA GLU A 129 21.68 11.30 15.31
C GLU A 129 21.11 10.19 16.22
N LEU A 130 21.40 8.92 15.90
CA LEU A 130 21.19 7.77 16.79
C LEU A 130 22.53 7.32 17.38
N ARG A 131 22.51 6.89 18.65
CA ARG A 131 23.65 6.31 19.36
C ARG A 131 23.21 5.02 20.04
N GLY A 132 22.93 4.00 19.21
CA GLY A 132 22.38 2.72 19.62
C GLY A 132 23.39 1.60 19.79
N GLU A 133 22.88 0.41 20.13
CA GLU A 133 23.64 -0.83 20.10
C GLU A 133 23.71 -1.42 18.68
N LYS A 134 22.76 -1.10 17.79
CA LYS A 134 22.72 -1.53 16.38
C LYS A 134 22.75 -0.41 15.36
N LEU A 135 22.02 0.68 15.59
CA LEU A 135 21.99 1.83 14.71
C LEU A 135 22.81 2.98 15.27
N SER A 136 23.60 3.60 14.40
CA SER A 136 24.33 4.83 14.69
C SER A 136 24.22 5.82 13.51
N GLY A 137 24.88 6.96 13.62
CA GLY A 137 24.89 8.01 12.61
C GLY A 137 23.57 8.78 12.50
N HIS A 138 23.44 9.55 11.42
CA HIS A 138 22.34 10.48 11.19
C HIS A 138 21.21 9.84 10.39
N TRP A 139 19.99 10.27 10.69
CA TRP A 139 18.72 9.77 10.14
C TRP A 139 17.74 10.95 9.96
N THR A 140 16.79 10.77 9.05
CA THR A 140 15.65 11.68 8.88
C THR A 140 14.33 10.91 8.96
N LEU A 141 13.39 11.44 9.73
CA LEU A 141 11.96 11.15 9.64
C LEU A 141 11.26 12.26 8.85
N VAL A 142 10.71 11.94 7.67
CA VAL A 142 9.94 12.86 6.82
C VAL A 142 8.47 12.43 6.77
N ARG A 143 7.55 13.31 7.14
CA ARG A 143 6.10 13.12 6.97
C ARG A 143 5.73 13.36 5.52
N MET A 144 5.06 12.41 4.89
CA MET A 144 4.48 12.62 3.56
C MET A 144 3.25 13.52 3.71
N ARG A 145 3.05 14.47 2.78
CA ARG A 145 1.90 15.39 2.84
C ARG A 145 0.69 14.74 2.16
N GLY A 146 -0.39 14.60 2.92
CA GLY A 146 -1.73 14.22 2.48
C GLY A 146 -2.76 14.99 3.32
N HIS A 147 -3.97 15.20 2.78
CA HIS A 147 -5.00 16.00 3.45
C HIS A 147 -5.95 15.12 4.28
N ASP A 148 -6.11 15.46 5.57
CA ASP A 148 -7.04 14.84 6.53
C ASP A 148 -7.00 13.30 6.66
N GLU A 149 -5.81 12.74 6.86
CA GLU A 149 -5.64 11.32 7.20
C GLU A 149 -5.52 11.12 8.73
N LYS A 150 -6.29 10.17 9.30
CA LYS A 150 -6.29 9.84 10.74
C LYS A 150 -4.97 9.20 11.23
N GLN A 151 -4.08 8.84 10.31
CA GLN A 151 -2.73 8.32 10.57
C GLN A 151 -1.79 8.93 9.54
N GLU A 152 -0.72 9.57 9.99
CA GLU A 152 0.23 10.24 9.10
C GLU A 152 1.29 9.24 8.62
N PRO A 153 1.49 9.04 7.30
CA PRO A 153 2.59 8.25 6.78
C PRO A 153 3.91 9.03 6.84
N TRP A 154 4.94 8.43 7.44
CA TRP A 154 6.31 8.95 7.47
C TRP A 154 7.28 8.02 6.72
N LEU A 155 8.44 8.55 6.36
CA LEU A 155 9.59 7.81 5.85
C LEU A 155 10.73 7.96 6.84
N LEU A 156 11.27 6.84 7.33
CA LEU A 156 12.56 6.75 8.02
C LEU A 156 13.64 6.50 6.98
N ILE A 157 14.65 7.38 6.95
CA ILE A 157 15.72 7.40 5.95
C ILE A 157 17.06 7.51 6.69
N LYS A 158 18.06 6.71 6.31
CA LYS A 158 19.44 6.89 6.77
C LYS A 158 20.08 8.05 6.00
N GLU A 159 20.76 8.96 6.68
CA GLU A 159 21.54 9.99 5.99
C GLU A 159 22.90 9.40 5.54
N ASN A 160 23.45 9.92 4.44
CA ASN A 160 24.75 9.47 3.92
C ASN A 160 25.90 9.98 4.79
N ASP A 161 26.45 9.10 5.64
CA ASP A 161 27.58 9.36 6.53
C ASP A 161 28.43 8.08 6.73
N ALA A 162 29.37 8.09 7.69
CA ALA A 162 30.31 6.99 7.92
C ALA A 162 29.66 5.65 8.34
N ASP A 163 28.41 5.65 8.82
CA ASP A 163 27.66 4.45 9.21
C ASP A 163 26.70 3.96 8.12
N ALA A 164 26.64 4.66 6.98
CA ALA A 164 25.85 4.25 5.83
C ALA A 164 26.44 3.00 5.15
N ARG A 165 25.58 2.04 4.80
CA ARG A 165 25.95 0.76 4.16
C ARG A 165 24.86 0.35 3.18
N ALA A 166 25.25 0.03 1.95
CA ALA A 166 24.33 -0.47 0.92
C ALA A 166 23.61 -1.74 1.38
N LEU A 167 22.32 -1.87 1.04
CA LEU A 167 21.45 -2.93 1.55
C LEU A 167 21.87 -4.33 1.08
N ASP A 168 22.36 -4.44 -0.15
CA ASP A 168 22.91 -5.67 -0.73
C ASP A 168 24.16 -6.18 0.00
N ALA A 169 24.98 -5.25 0.52
CA ALA A 169 26.17 -5.55 1.31
C ALA A 169 25.86 -5.83 2.80
N TYR A 170 24.76 -5.29 3.35
CA TYR A 170 24.38 -5.49 4.76
C TYR A 170 22.95 -5.05 5.15
N ASP A 171 21.99 -5.98 5.23
CA ASP A 171 20.76 -5.74 6.01
C ASP A 171 21.01 -6.01 7.52
N VAL A 172 21.02 -4.93 8.31
CA VAL A 172 21.20 -4.97 9.77
C VAL A 172 20.10 -5.77 10.50
N THR A 173 18.90 -5.84 9.93
CA THR A 173 17.73 -6.50 10.52
C THR A 173 17.78 -8.02 10.39
N GLU A 174 18.49 -8.52 9.36
CA GLU A 174 18.85 -9.94 9.20
C GLU A 174 20.15 -10.27 9.95
N ALA A 175 21.20 -9.45 9.80
CA ALA A 175 22.52 -9.71 10.37
C ALA A 175 22.58 -9.60 11.92
N ARG A 176 21.65 -8.85 12.54
CA ARG A 176 21.53 -8.73 14.00
C ARG A 176 20.06 -8.87 14.42
N PRO A 177 19.44 -10.06 14.32
CA PRO A 177 17.99 -10.20 14.32
C PRO A 177 17.34 -10.22 15.72
N ASP A 178 18.13 -10.42 16.78
CA ASP A 178 17.68 -10.77 18.14
C ASP A 178 17.75 -9.60 19.14
N SER A 179 17.33 -9.83 20.39
CA SER A 179 17.25 -8.81 21.44
C SER A 179 18.62 -8.32 21.90
N VAL A 180 18.72 -7.01 22.17
CA VAL A 180 19.88 -6.40 22.85
C VAL A 180 19.80 -6.50 24.38
N ILE A 181 18.62 -6.77 24.95
CA ILE A 181 18.43 -6.93 26.40
C ILE A 181 18.61 -8.38 26.84
N SER A 182 18.07 -9.35 26.08
CA SER A 182 17.97 -10.76 26.49
C SER A 182 18.62 -11.75 25.53
N GLY A 183 19.05 -11.32 24.33
CA GLY A 183 19.46 -12.22 23.25
C GLY A 183 18.33 -13.10 22.70
N ALA A 184 17.07 -12.87 23.07
CA ALA A 184 15.93 -13.63 22.58
C ALA A 184 15.56 -13.26 21.13
N SER A 185 15.10 -14.24 20.36
CA SER A 185 14.58 -14.06 19.00
C SER A 185 13.06 -14.15 18.99
N VAL A 186 12.38 -13.32 18.19
CA VAL A 186 10.91 -13.38 18.01
C VAL A 186 10.41 -14.69 17.37
N ASN A 187 11.31 -15.48 16.79
CA ASN A 187 11.03 -16.78 16.18
C ASN A 187 11.36 -17.96 17.10
N ALA A 188 11.89 -17.72 18.30
CA ALA A 188 12.13 -18.78 19.27
C ALA A 188 10.80 -19.23 19.92
N PRO A 189 10.55 -20.54 20.11
CA PRO A 189 9.38 -20.99 20.85
C PRO A 189 9.46 -20.49 22.31
N PRO A 190 8.32 -20.06 22.91
CA PRO A 190 8.33 -19.43 24.21
C PRO A 190 8.83 -20.39 25.29
N LYS A 191 10.03 -20.13 25.82
CA LYS A 191 10.53 -20.82 27.01
C LYS A 191 9.59 -20.51 28.18
N ALA A 192 8.92 -21.53 28.69
CA ALA A 192 8.00 -21.38 29.81
C ALA A 192 8.70 -20.70 31.01
N ALA A 193 8.24 -19.50 31.35
CA ALA A 193 8.78 -18.72 32.45
C ALA A 193 8.50 -19.43 33.77
N LYS A 194 9.50 -20.11 34.33
CA LYS A 194 9.40 -20.73 35.66
C LYS A 194 9.18 -19.62 36.69
N VAL A 195 8.00 -19.60 37.30
CA VAL A 195 7.67 -18.73 38.43
C VAL A 195 8.45 -19.19 39.66
N GLY A 196 9.70 -18.74 39.75
CA GLY A 196 10.59 -19.00 40.88
C GLY A 196 10.29 -18.09 42.06
N THR A 197 9.64 -18.62 43.09
CA THR A 197 9.43 -17.90 44.35
C THR A 197 10.76 -17.63 45.06
N LYS A 198 10.91 -16.42 45.61
CA LYS A 198 12.16 -15.96 46.25
C LYS A 198 12.55 -16.81 47.47
N LYS A 199 13.86 -17.01 47.66
CA LYS A 199 14.45 -16.98 49.01
C LYS A 199 15.85 -16.35 49.01
N LEU A 200 16.18 -15.64 50.08
CA LEU A 200 17.46 -14.96 50.28
C LEU A 200 18.39 -15.81 51.16
N ALA A 201 19.68 -15.84 50.82
CA ALA A 201 20.82 -16.21 51.67
C ALA A 201 22.08 -15.48 51.11
N ALA A 202 23.15 -15.32 51.90
CA ALA A 202 24.19 -14.31 51.60
C ALA A 202 25.63 -14.72 51.95
N LYS A 203 26.59 -14.03 51.31
CA LYS A 203 28.08 -14.11 51.47
C LYS A 203 28.70 -15.44 50.95
N LYS A 204 30.00 -15.53 50.63
CA LYS A 204 31.14 -14.61 50.88
C LYS A 204 32.23 -14.69 49.78
N VAL A 205 33.03 -13.62 49.71
CA VAL A 205 34.29 -13.35 48.98
C VAL A 205 35.30 -14.53 48.86
N ALA A 206 35.98 -14.65 47.70
CA ALA A 206 37.38 -15.09 47.56
C ALA A 206 37.98 -14.73 46.18
N ASP A 207 39.27 -14.38 46.11
CA ASP A 207 40.02 -14.06 44.88
C ASP A 207 40.65 -15.29 44.19
N LYS A 208 40.93 -15.21 42.87
CA LYS A 208 42.32 -15.36 42.38
C LYS A 208 42.61 -14.92 40.93
N LYS A 209 43.89 -14.61 40.75
CA LYS A 209 44.62 -13.99 39.62
C LYS A 209 44.93 -14.91 38.41
N VAL A 210 44.96 -14.28 37.23
CA VAL A 210 46.02 -14.29 36.18
C VAL A 210 46.29 -15.55 35.33
N GLY A 211 46.44 -15.30 34.01
CA GLY A 211 47.02 -16.18 32.97
C GLY A 211 46.56 -15.75 31.56
N ALA A 212 47.13 -14.79 30.82
CA ALA A 212 48.51 -14.32 30.59
C ALA A 212 49.27 -14.99 29.42
N ALA A 213 48.85 -14.71 28.17
CA ALA A 213 49.65 -14.79 26.91
C ALA A 213 48.80 -14.29 25.73
N LYS A 214 49.32 -13.72 24.64
CA LYS A 214 50.61 -13.06 24.37
C LYS A 214 50.40 -12.09 23.19
N ALA A 215 51.07 -10.94 23.17
CA ALA A 215 51.02 -10.02 22.04
C ALA A 215 52.09 -10.36 20.98
N VAL A 216 51.77 -10.13 19.71
CA VAL A 216 52.74 -9.82 18.65
C VAL A 216 52.15 -8.66 17.85
N ALA A 217 52.93 -7.60 17.66
CA ALA A 217 52.56 -6.45 16.82
C ALA A 217 53.59 -6.32 15.69
N ASN A 218 53.23 -5.67 14.58
CA ASN A 218 54.25 -5.13 13.70
C ASN A 218 53.83 -3.89 12.88
N LYS A 219 54.83 -3.16 12.38
CA LYS A 219 54.74 -1.96 11.53
C LYS A 219 55.55 -2.19 10.23
N VAL A 220 55.45 -1.38 9.16
CA VAL A 220 54.60 -0.19 8.92
C VAL A 220 53.56 -0.54 7.82
N ALA A 221 53.16 0.21 6.77
CA ALA A 221 53.49 1.53 6.22
C ALA A 221 52.28 2.12 5.45
N THR A 222 52.21 3.44 5.35
CA THR A 222 51.49 4.15 4.27
C THR A 222 52.43 4.44 3.11
N PRO A 223 51.94 4.47 1.88
CA PRO A 223 52.22 5.61 0.99
C PRO A 223 50.98 6.47 0.71
N THR A 224 51.20 7.65 0.12
CA THR A 224 50.20 8.67 -0.15
C THR A 224 49.54 8.56 -1.53
N ALA A 225 48.41 9.27 -1.63
CA ALA A 225 47.65 9.66 -2.82
C ALA A 225 48.39 9.73 -4.17
N ASP A 226 47.60 9.50 -5.24
CA ASP A 226 47.41 10.59 -6.21
C ASP A 226 45.97 10.57 -6.77
N ALA A 227 45.56 11.64 -7.46
CA ALA A 227 44.18 11.85 -7.92
C ALA A 227 44.02 11.69 -9.44
N THR A 228 42.83 11.32 -9.91
CA THR A 228 42.41 11.68 -11.29
C THR A 228 40.89 11.77 -11.41
N THR A 229 40.42 12.84 -12.05
CA THR A 229 39.01 13.07 -12.37
C THR A 229 38.61 12.33 -13.64
N VAL A 230 37.44 11.67 -13.63
CA VAL A 230 36.88 11.01 -14.83
C VAL A 230 35.64 11.78 -15.30
N VAL A 231 35.75 12.44 -16.46
CA VAL A 231 34.71 13.31 -17.00
C VAL A 231 33.68 12.50 -17.78
N ALA A 232 32.42 12.46 -17.31
CA ALA A 232 31.33 11.77 -17.98
C ALA A 232 30.93 12.47 -19.31
N LYS A 233 31.34 11.89 -20.44
CA LYS A 233 31.02 12.40 -21.78
C LYS A 233 29.51 12.27 -22.05
N HIS A 234 28.86 13.40 -22.33
CA HIS A 234 27.49 13.43 -22.84
C HIS A 234 27.46 12.89 -24.28
N VAL A 235 26.78 11.77 -24.52
CA VAL A 235 26.45 11.28 -25.87
C VAL A 235 25.05 11.79 -26.24
N GLY A 236 25.00 12.92 -26.93
CA GLY A 236 23.74 13.60 -27.24
C GLY A 236 22.97 12.98 -28.42
N VAL A 237 21.86 12.28 -28.14
CA VAL A 237 20.91 11.83 -29.17
C VAL A 237 19.90 12.94 -29.47
N LYS A 238 20.20 13.79 -30.47
CA LYS A 238 19.25 14.78 -30.98
C LYS A 238 18.11 14.11 -31.79
N ARG A 239 16.95 13.88 -31.17
CA ARG A 239 15.68 13.70 -31.90
C ARG A 239 14.92 15.03 -31.95
N LYS A 240 14.59 15.49 -33.15
CA LYS A 240 13.76 16.69 -33.38
C LYS A 240 12.28 16.32 -33.25
N SER A 241 11.58 16.82 -32.25
CA SER A 241 10.12 16.99 -32.32
C SER A 241 9.82 18.36 -32.95
N ALA A 242 9.32 18.36 -34.19
CA ALA A 242 8.68 19.55 -34.75
C ALA A 242 7.23 19.56 -34.28
N SER A 243 6.84 20.56 -33.48
CA SER A 243 5.50 20.72 -32.94
C SER A 243 4.49 21.07 -34.03
N ARG A 244 4.02 20.03 -34.75
CA ARG A 244 2.80 20.11 -35.54
C ARG A 244 1.63 20.24 -34.57
N ASN A 245 0.84 21.29 -34.73
CA ASN A 245 -0.41 21.49 -33.99
C ASN A 245 -1.45 20.46 -34.45
N VAL A 246 -1.56 19.34 -33.72
CA VAL A 246 -2.48 18.23 -33.99
C VAL A 246 -3.84 18.57 -33.38
N PRO A 247 -4.96 18.46 -34.14
CA PRO A 247 -6.29 18.67 -33.59
C PRO A 247 -6.62 17.60 -32.52
N LEU A 248 -7.17 18.03 -31.39
CA LEU A 248 -7.56 17.14 -30.29
C LEU A 248 -8.64 16.15 -30.77
N PRO A 249 -8.48 14.83 -30.58
CA PRO A 249 -9.51 13.87 -30.99
C PRO A 249 -10.85 14.05 -30.27
N GLU A 250 -11.96 13.86 -30.98
CA GLU A 250 -13.32 13.82 -30.39
C GLU A 250 -13.51 12.60 -29.49
N THR A 251 -12.90 11.48 -29.85
CA THR A 251 -12.98 10.21 -29.13
C THR A 251 -11.58 9.66 -28.87
N PHE A 252 -11.38 9.08 -27.70
CA PHE A 252 -10.09 8.49 -27.29
C PHE A 252 -10.32 7.17 -26.56
N ALA A 253 -9.38 6.23 -26.68
CA ALA A 253 -9.47 4.88 -26.13
C ALA A 253 -8.29 4.59 -25.22
N PRO A 254 -8.51 4.03 -24.01
CA PRO A 254 -7.46 3.91 -23.01
C PRO A 254 -6.49 2.76 -23.31
N GLN A 255 -5.21 2.94 -22.98
CA GLN A 255 -4.24 1.86 -22.89
C GLN A 255 -4.64 0.86 -21.78
N LEU A 256 -4.55 -0.44 -22.10
CA LEU A 256 -4.92 -1.52 -21.20
C LEU A 256 -3.69 -2.35 -20.82
N ALA A 257 -3.50 -2.58 -19.52
CA ALA A 257 -2.42 -3.42 -19.03
C ALA A 257 -2.67 -4.93 -19.26
N THR A 258 -1.60 -5.68 -19.50
CA THR A 258 -1.60 -7.15 -19.53
C THR A 258 -1.40 -7.71 -18.11
N LEU A 259 -2.01 -8.86 -17.79
CA LEU A 259 -1.81 -9.50 -16.49
C LEU A 259 -0.41 -10.12 -16.43
N ALA A 260 0.34 -9.86 -15.36
CA ALA A 260 1.61 -10.50 -15.09
C ALA A 260 1.53 -11.29 -13.76
N THR A 261 2.04 -12.52 -13.77
CA THR A 261 2.00 -13.44 -12.62
C THR A 261 3.14 -13.20 -11.62
N ALA A 262 4.21 -12.56 -12.08
CA ALA A 262 5.36 -12.12 -11.31
C ALA A 262 5.94 -10.85 -11.96
N PRO A 263 6.79 -10.07 -11.26
CA PRO A 263 7.54 -8.99 -11.90
C PRO A 263 8.43 -9.49 -13.06
N PRO A 264 8.77 -8.62 -14.03
CA PRO A 264 9.78 -8.88 -15.06
C PRO A 264 11.14 -9.25 -14.47
N ALA A 265 11.99 -9.90 -15.28
CA ALA A 265 13.35 -10.26 -14.91
C ALA A 265 14.26 -9.03 -14.72
N GLU A 266 14.01 -7.97 -15.50
CA GLU A 266 14.67 -6.67 -15.43
C GLU A 266 13.66 -5.64 -14.87
N PRO A 267 13.40 -5.62 -13.55
CA PRO A 267 12.35 -4.78 -12.95
C PRO A 267 12.68 -3.28 -12.98
N ASP A 268 13.96 -2.95 -13.20
CA ASP A 268 14.49 -1.58 -13.20
C ASP A 268 14.25 -0.88 -14.54
N ASP A 269 13.94 -1.61 -15.62
CA ASP A 269 13.46 -1.05 -16.89
C ASP A 269 11.97 -0.66 -16.85
N TRP A 270 11.35 -0.68 -15.68
CA TRP A 270 9.95 -0.37 -15.45
C TRP A 270 9.77 0.75 -14.44
N THR A 271 8.68 1.49 -14.59
CA THR A 271 8.16 2.45 -13.59
C THR A 271 6.92 1.85 -12.94
N TRP A 272 6.81 1.98 -11.61
CA TRP A 272 5.80 1.27 -10.82
C TRP A 272 4.83 2.24 -10.16
N GLU A 273 3.55 2.12 -10.47
CA GLU A 273 2.46 2.96 -9.95
C GLU A 273 1.50 2.11 -9.08
N LEU A 274 0.72 2.76 -8.20
CA LEU A 274 -0.36 2.08 -7.48
C LEU A 274 -1.42 1.58 -8.47
N LYS A 275 -1.82 0.31 -8.34
CA LYS A 275 -3.07 -0.11 -8.96
C LYS A 275 -4.25 0.32 -8.09
N PHE A 276 -4.84 1.45 -8.46
CA PHE A 276 -6.13 1.89 -7.93
C PHE A 276 -7.27 0.93 -8.29
N ASP A 277 -8.28 0.94 -7.42
CA ASP A 277 -9.53 0.19 -7.53
C ASP A 277 -10.68 1.19 -7.64
N GLY A 278 -11.35 1.22 -8.79
CA GLY A 278 -12.31 2.28 -9.12
C GLY A 278 -12.88 2.17 -10.54
N TYR A 279 -13.16 3.34 -11.13
CA TYR A 279 -13.57 3.44 -12.53
C TYR A 279 -12.58 4.27 -13.34
N ARG A 280 -12.08 3.69 -14.42
CA ARG A 280 -11.21 4.34 -15.41
C ARG A 280 -11.94 5.49 -16.10
N LEU A 281 -11.36 6.69 -16.03
CA LEU A 281 -11.91 7.92 -16.59
C LEU A 281 -10.88 8.61 -17.50
N LEU A 282 -11.35 9.01 -18.69
CA LEU A 282 -10.63 9.85 -19.64
C LEU A 282 -11.25 11.24 -19.63
N ALA A 283 -10.49 12.28 -19.30
CA ALA A 283 -10.98 13.66 -19.35
C ALA A 283 -10.47 14.37 -20.62
N ARG A 284 -11.39 14.84 -21.46
CA ARG A 284 -11.13 15.73 -22.60
C ARG A 284 -11.32 17.16 -22.13
N ILE A 285 -10.34 18.03 -22.37
CA ILE A 285 -10.43 19.47 -22.11
C ILE A 285 -10.24 20.19 -23.44
N GLU A 286 -11.08 21.18 -23.74
CA GLU A 286 -10.88 22.08 -24.87
C GLU A 286 -11.53 23.44 -24.58
N LYS A 287 -10.73 24.53 -24.61
CA LYS A 287 -11.20 25.91 -24.44
C LYS A 287 -12.07 26.07 -23.18
N GLY A 288 -11.60 25.52 -22.05
CA GLY A 288 -12.29 25.50 -20.77
C GLY A 288 -13.49 24.52 -20.66
N LYS A 289 -13.90 23.86 -21.74
CA LYS A 289 -14.95 22.83 -21.71
C LYS A 289 -14.36 21.48 -21.38
N VAL A 290 -14.83 20.87 -20.30
CA VAL A 290 -14.44 19.53 -19.86
C VAL A 290 -15.50 18.51 -20.27
N ARG A 291 -15.07 17.33 -20.71
CA ARG A 291 -15.92 16.13 -20.85
C ARG A 291 -15.25 14.92 -20.22
N CYS A 292 -15.99 14.19 -19.38
CA CYS A 292 -15.49 13.08 -18.58
C CYS A 292 -16.04 11.74 -19.10
N PHE A 293 -15.22 10.96 -19.79
CA PHE A 293 -15.64 9.70 -20.42
C PHE A 293 -15.19 8.48 -19.63
N THR A 294 -16.07 7.49 -19.49
CA THR A 294 -15.69 6.14 -19.03
C THR A 294 -14.77 5.45 -20.04
N ARG A 295 -14.08 4.39 -19.60
CA ARG A 295 -13.37 3.42 -20.46
C ARG A 295 -14.13 2.97 -21.72
N ASN A 296 -15.45 2.92 -21.68
CA ASN A 296 -16.31 2.45 -22.78
C ASN A 296 -16.90 3.60 -23.62
N GLY A 297 -16.40 4.84 -23.45
CA GLY A 297 -16.81 6.01 -24.24
C GLY A 297 -18.12 6.66 -23.80
N HIS A 298 -18.79 6.17 -22.75
CA HIS A 298 -19.95 6.84 -22.18
C HIS A 298 -19.54 8.13 -21.47
N ASP A 299 -20.15 9.25 -21.85
CA ASP A 299 -20.00 10.55 -21.20
C ASP A 299 -20.69 10.57 -19.83
N TRP A 300 -19.94 10.91 -18.79
CA TRP A 300 -20.35 10.97 -17.38
C TRP A 300 -20.15 12.39 -16.81
N THR A 301 -19.97 13.42 -17.64
CA THR A 301 -19.73 14.82 -17.20
C THR A 301 -20.79 15.30 -16.21
N ASP A 302 -22.07 15.10 -16.51
CA ASP A 302 -23.20 15.49 -15.65
C ASP A 302 -23.27 14.71 -14.33
N LYS A 303 -22.60 13.56 -14.25
CA LYS A 303 -22.47 12.75 -13.02
C LYS A 303 -21.27 13.14 -12.18
N LEU A 304 -20.39 14.01 -12.68
CA LEU A 304 -19.11 14.36 -12.06
C LEU A 304 -18.91 15.90 -11.98
N PRO A 305 -19.93 16.69 -11.58
CA PRO A 305 -19.88 18.15 -11.74
C PRO A 305 -18.82 18.84 -10.87
N GLU A 306 -18.44 18.29 -9.72
CA GLU A 306 -17.30 18.79 -8.92
C GLU A 306 -15.96 18.56 -9.64
N LEU A 307 -15.79 17.38 -10.25
CA LEU A 307 -14.56 16.99 -10.92
C LEU A 307 -14.42 17.73 -12.26
N ALA A 308 -15.50 17.89 -13.01
CA ALA A 308 -15.52 18.70 -14.23
C ALA A 308 -15.15 20.18 -13.95
N ARG A 309 -15.61 20.75 -12.83
CA ARG A 309 -15.18 22.09 -12.37
C ARG A 309 -13.71 22.16 -11.99
N ALA A 310 -13.18 21.14 -11.29
CA ALA A 310 -11.76 21.08 -10.95
C ALA A 310 -10.86 20.96 -12.19
N LEU A 311 -11.24 20.10 -13.14
CA LEU A 311 -10.53 19.93 -14.41
C LEU A 311 -10.56 21.20 -15.28
N ALA A 312 -11.60 22.04 -15.17
CA ALA A 312 -11.71 23.31 -15.88
C ALA A 312 -10.79 24.42 -15.30
N GLN A 313 -10.09 24.16 -14.19
CA GLN A 313 -9.10 25.07 -13.58
C GLN A 313 -7.66 24.79 -14.04
N LEU A 314 -7.43 23.72 -14.81
CA LEU A 314 -6.11 23.41 -15.37
C LEU A 314 -5.75 24.42 -16.48
N ASP A 315 -4.54 24.99 -16.42
CA ASP A 315 -4.03 25.94 -17.41
C ASP A 315 -3.59 25.23 -18.70
N VAL A 316 -4.57 24.74 -19.45
CA VAL A 316 -4.40 24.08 -20.77
C VAL A 316 -5.48 24.55 -21.74
N ARG A 317 -5.10 24.84 -22.99
CA ARG A 317 -6.09 25.20 -24.04
C ARG A 317 -6.80 23.96 -24.57
N SER A 318 -6.11 22.82 -24.57
CA SER A 318 -6.66 21.50 -24.89
C SER A 318 -5.88 20.38 -24.20
N ALA A 319 -6.53 19.28 -23.82
CA ALA A 319 -5.88 18.10 -23.29
C ALA A 319 -6.74 16.82 -23.42
N TRP A 320 -6.07 15.66 -23.41
CA TRP A 320 -6.66 14.40 -22.95
C TRP A 320 -5.84 13.89 -21.76
N LEU A 321 -6.52 13.60 -20.66
CA LEU A 321 -5.96 13.05 -19.42
C LEU A 321 -6.49 11.62 -19.22
N ASP A 322 -5.65 10.73 -18.68
CA ASP A 322 -6.00 9.34 -18.38
C ASP A 322 -5.71 9.01 -16.91
N GLY A 323 -6.72 8.47 -16.22
CA GLY A 323 -6.71 8.29 -14.77
C GLY A 323 -7.79 7.35 -14.25
N GLU A 324 -7.78 7.05 -12.95
CA GLU A 324 -8.83 6.29 -12.26
C GLU A 324 -9.56 7.20 -11.27
N ILE A 325 -10.91 7.18 -11.27
CA ILE A 325 -11.70 7.81 -10.20
C ILE A 325 -11.99 6.83 -9.08
N VAL A 326 -11.84 7.32 -7.84
CA VAL A 326 -12.02 6.58 -6.59
C VAL A 326 -12.78 7.40 -5.57
N VAL A 327 -13.37 6.75 -4.57
CA VAL A 327 -13.63 7.33 -3.25
C VAL A 327 -12.57 6.76 -2.30
N LEU A 328 -12.11 7.51 -1.31
CA LEU A 328 -11.15 7.03 -0.32
C LEU A 328 -11.90 6.55 0.94
N GLY A 329 -11.54 5.38 1.45
CA GLY A 329 -12.05 4.84 2.71
C GLY A 329 -11.36 5.44 3.93
N GLU A 330 -11.77 5.02 5.13
CA GLU A 330 -11.24 5.55 6.41
C GLU A 330 -9.71 5.37 6.61
N ASN A 331 -9.09 4.50 5.82
CA ASN A 331 -7.66 4.18 5.83
C ASN A 331 -6.88 4.79 4.64
N GLY A 332 -7.50 5.68 3.85
CA GLY A 332 -6.88 6.30 2.66
C GLY A 332 -6.77 5.39 1.43
N ALA A 333 -7.11 4.10 1.54
CA ALA A 333 -7.19 3.21 0.39
C ALA A 333 -8.48 3.46 -0.43
N PRO A 334 -8.52 3.12 -1.73
CA PRO A 334 -9.73 3.20 -2.53
C PRO A 334 -10.87 2.32 -1.96
N ASP A 335 -11.99 2.96 -1.62
CA ASP A 335 -13.23 2.28 -1.27
C ASP A 335 -14.11 2.17 -2.53
N PHE A 336 -14.04 1.02 -3.18
CA PHE A 336 -14.89 0.71 -4.33
C PHE A 336 -16.39 0.72 -3.97
N GLN A 337 -16.77 0.28 -2.76
CA GLN A 337 -18.16 0.32 -2.29
C GLN A 337 -18.65 1.77 -2.13
N GLY A 338 -17.83 2.62 -1.53
CA GLY A 338 -18.03 4.08 -1.45
C GLY A 338 -18.21 4.72 -2.83
N LEU A 339 -17.39 4.36 -3.80
CA LEU A 339 -17.50 4.84 -5.19
C LEU A 339 -18.84 4.44 -5.83
N GLN A 340 -19.30 3.20 -5.65
CA GLN A 340 -20.61 2.76 -6.15
C GLN A 340 -21.75 3.56 -5.51
N ASN A 341 -21.72 3.66 -4.18
CA ASN A 341 -22.71 4.39 -3.40
C ASN A 341 -22.79 5.87 -3.79
N ALA A 342 -21.65 6.50 -4.13
CA ALA A 342 -21.60 7.87 -4.59
C ALA A 342 -22.35 8.07 -5.92
N PHE A 343 -22.21 7.15 -6.88
CA PHE A 343 -22.98 7.20 -8.13
C PHE A 343 -24.47 6.87 -7.94
N GLU A 344 -24.80 5.85 -7.16
CA GLU A 344 -26.21 5.43 -6.94
C GLU A 344 -27.02 6.47 -6.14
N LYS A 345 -26.36 7.28 -5.31
CA LYS A 345 -26.98 8.36 -4.51
C LYS A 345 -26.79 9.76 -5.11
N HIS A 346 -26.19 9.87 -6.30
CA HIS A 346 -25.79 11.14 -6.93
C HIS A 346 -24.91 12.03 -6.02
N ALA A 347 -24.17 11.43 -5.09
CA ALA A 347 -23.35 12.07 -4.07
C ALA A 347 -21.85 12.06 -4.45
N THR A 348 -21.54 12.44 -5.69
CA THR A 348 -20.19 12.33 -6.28
C THR A 348 -19.17 13.35 -5.79
N ALA A 349 -19.59 14.26 -4.91
CA ALA A 349 -18.73 15.28 -4.28
C ALA A 349 -17.65 14.71 -3.31
N ALA A 350 -17.53 13.39 -3.15
CA ALA A 350 -16.41 12.73 -2.47
C ALA A 350 -15.37 12.10 -3.42
N ILE A 351 -15.59 12.14 -4.74
CA ILE A 351 -14.73 11.47 -5.72
C ILE A 351 -13.42 12.25 -5.95
N VAL A 352 -12.32 11.48 -6.03
CA VAL A 352 -10.96 11.90 -6.37
C VAL A 352 -10.53 11.20 -7.67
N TYR A 353 -9.81 11.91 -8.53
CA TYR A 353 -9.29 11.45 -9.82
C TYR A 353 -7.76 11.37 -9.75
N TRP A 354 -7.23 10.15 -9.79
CA TRP A 354 -5.80 9.87 -9.85
C TRP A 354 -5.36 9.77 -11.31
N VAL A 355 -4.66 10.79 -11.80
CA VAL A 355 -4.22 10.89 -13.19
C VAL A 355 -2.80 10.33 -13.33
N PHE A 356 -2.56 9.48 -14.33
CA PHE A 356 -1.28 8.78 -14.51
C PHE A 356 -0.72 8.83 -15.95
N ASP A 357 -1.42 9.47 -16.89
CA ASP A 357 -0.89 9.73 -18.23
C ASP A 357 -1.51 10.97 -18.88
N LEU A 358 -0.77 11.59 -19.81
CA LEU A 358 -1.15 12.77 -20.59
C LEU A 358 -0.92 12.49 -22.09
N PRO A 359 -1.86 11.82 -22.78
CA PRO A 359 -1.69 11.49 -24.20
C PRO A 359 -1.73 12.69 -25.15
N PHE A 360 -2.39 13.80 -24.79
CA PHE A 360 -2.44 15.03 -25.58
C PHE A 360 -2.44 16.27 -24.69
N VAL A 361 -1.74 17.33 -25.10
CA VAL A 361 -1.79 18.65 -24.46
C VAL A 361 -1.52 19.77 -25.48
N ASP A 362 -2.31 20.83 -25.47
CA ASP A 362 -2.10 22.09 -26.19
C ASP A 362 -1.82 22.02 -27.70
N GLY A 363 -2.24 20.93 -28.35
CA GLY A 363 -1.97 20.66 -29.77
C GLY A 363 -0.76 19.75 -30.02
N GLU A 364 -0.11 19.26 -28.98
CA GLU A 364 0.89 18.19 -29.05
C GLU A 364 0.22 16.83 -28.84
N ASP A 365 0.45 15.91 -29.77
CA ASP A 365 0.19 14.48 -29.58
C ASP A 365 1.42 13.86 -28.90
N LEU A 366 1.28 13.56 -27.61
CA LEU A 366 2.37 13.03 -26.79
C LEU A 366 2.46 11.51 -26.84
N ARG A 367 1.56 10.80 -27.54
CA ARG A 367 1.47 9.33 -27.48
C ARG A 367 2.75 8.63 -27.94
N GLU A 368 3.43 9.17 -28.95
CA GLU A 368 4.72 8.66 -29.45
C GLU A 368 5.94 9.13 -28.62
N GLN A 369 5.74 9.83 -27.50
CA GLN A 369 6.79 10.17 -26.55
C GLN A 369 6.92 9.09 -25.44
N PRO A 370 8.11 8.93 -24.83
CA PRO A 370 8.31 8.08 -23.65
C PRO A 370 7.32 8.36 -22.52
N VAL A 371 6.93 7.31 -21.79
CA VAL A 371 6.01 7.40 -20.63
C VAL A 371 6.52 8.36 -19.55
N GLU A 372 7.83 8.44 -19.39
CA GLU A 372 8.52 9.36 -18.49
C GLU A 372 8.26 10.81 -18.88
N THR A 373 8.42 11.16 -20.16
CA THR A 373 8.13 12.50 -20.69
C THR A 373 6.65 12.85 -20.58
N ARG A 374 5.74 11.90 -20.78
CA ARG A 374 4.29 12.14 -20.60
C ARG A 374 3.94 12.37 -19.12
N ARG A 375 4.55 11.60 -18.21
CA ARG A 375 4.37 11.74 -16.74
C ARG A 375 5.00 13.03 -16.21
N GLU A 376 6.17 13.43 -16.69
CA GLU A 376 6.83 14.70 -16.35
C GLU A 376 5.97 15.89 -16.76
N ARG A 377 5.49 15.91 -18.02
CA ARG A 377 4.55 16.93 -18.51
C ARG A 377 3.23 16.93 -17.74
N LEU A 378 2.73 15.77 -17.30
CA LEU A 378 1.54 15.68 -16.45
C LEU A 378 1.77 16.23 -15.04
N GLY A 379 2.91 15.92 -14.41
CA GLY A 379 3.26 16.44 -13.08
C GLY A 379 3.38 17.96 -13.07
N ALA A 380 3.94 18.55 -14.14
CA ALA A 380 4.00 19.99 -14.33
C ALA A 380 2.61 20.67 -14.52
N LEU A 381 1.57 19.91 -14.87
CA LEU A 381 0.18 20.38 -14.95
C LEU A 381 -0.64 20.10 -13.68
N LEU A 382 -0.12 19.30 -12.74
CA LEU A 382 -0.83 18.86 -11.52
C LEU A 382 -0.07 19.32 -10.27
N THR A 383 0.07 20.64 -10.14
CA THR A 383 0.67 21.35 -9.00
C THR A 383 -0.18 21.27 -7.72
N ASP A 384 0.49 21.41 -6.56
CA ASP A 384 -0.08 21.27 -5.21
C ASP A 384 -1.23 22.26 -4.87
N ASP A 385 -1.40 23.33 -5.65
CA ASP A 385 -2.42 24.37 -5.47
C ASP A 385 -3.75 24.08 -6.18
N LEU A 386 -3.78 23.05 -7.04
CA LEU A 386 -5.01 22.60 -7.70
C LEU A 386 -5.96 21.89 -6.73
N ALA A 387 -7.23 21.83 -7.10
CA ALA A 387 -8.29 21.35 -6.21
C ALA A 387 -8.00 19.91 -5.68
N PRO A 388 -8.22 19.60 -4.38
CA PRO A 388 -7.85 18.32 -3.72
C PRO A 388 -8.42 17.01 -4.31
N ARG A 389 -9.20 17.15 -5.38
CA ARG A 389 -9.87 16.12 -6.19
C ARG A 389 -9.02 15.63 -7.35
N LEU A 390 -8.05 16.42 -7.81
CA LEU A 390 -7.08 16.00 -8.81
C LEU A 390 -5.81 15.57 -8.06
N ARG A 391 -5.28 14.40 -8.39
CA ARG A 391 -4.02 13.91 -7.82
C ARG A 391 -3.18 13.29 -8.92
N PHE A 392 -1.90 13.64 -8.96
CA PHE A 392 -0.93 12.91 -9.76
C PHE A 392 -0.70 11.53 -9.14
N SER A 393 -0.74 10.47 -9.96
CA SER A 393 -0.36 9.13 -9.53
C SER A 393 1.15 9.03 -9.50
N GLU A 394 1.73 9.08 -8.31
CA GLU A 394 3.16 8.91 -8.13
C GLU A 394 3.68 7.54 -8.60
N SER A 395 4.97 7.53 -8.94
CA SER A 395 5.71 6.33 -9.35
C SER A 395 6.82 6.01 -8.36
N PHE A 396 6.89 4.77 -7.91
CA PHE A 396 7.84 4.31 -6.91
C PHE A 396 9.14 3.82 -7.54
N ASP A 397 10.24 4.32 -7.00
CA ASP A 397 11.59 3.85 -7.26
C ASP A 397 11.98 2.83 -6.18
N ALA A 398 11.48 1.60 -6.33
CA ALA A 398 11.69 0.47 -5.44
C ALA A 398 11.31 -0.86 -6.11
N LEU A 399 11.88 -1.98 -5.63
CA LEU A 399 11.65 -3.30 -6.23
C LEU A 399 10.16 -3.71 -6.21
N PRO A 400 9.59 -4.19 -7.34
CA PRO A 400 8.15 -4.46 -7.47
C PRO A 400 7.62 -5.57 -6.56
N ARG A 401 8.42 -6.61 -6.26
CA ARG A 401 8.06 -7.63 -5.24
C ARG A 401 7.81 -6.98 -3.87
N ASP A 402 8.66 -6.02 -3.54
CA ASP A 402 8.73 -5.33 -2.25
C ASP A 402 7.67 -4.25 -2.10
N LEU A 403 7.29 -3.62 -3.21
CA LEU A 403 6.12 -2.76 -3.32
C LEU A 403 4.83 -3.58 -3.25
N LEU A 404 4.72 -4.69 -3.99
CA LEU A 404 3.50 -5.49 -4.08
C LEU A 404 3.04 -5.99 -2.71
N ALA A 405 3.97 -6.50 -1.89
CA ALA A 405 3.67 -6.89 -0.51
C ALA A 405 3.17 -5.73 0.37
N SER A 406 3.73 -4.52 0.17
CA SER A 406 3.38 -3.31 0.91
C SER A 406 1.99 -2.80 0.54
N VAL A 407 1.69 -2.66 -0.75
CA VAL A 407 0.38 -2.18 -1.24
C VAL A 407 -0.74 -3.18 -0.92
N THR A 408 -0.43 -4.49 -0.89
CA THR A 408 -1.34 -5.53 -0.39
C THR A 408 -1.75 -5.28 1.06
N ALA A 409 -0.79 -4.93 1.93
CA ALA A 409 -1.04 -4.71 3.36
C ALA A 409 -1.85 -3.42 3.61
N LEU A 410 -1.75 -2.44 2.70
CA LEU A 410 -2.52 -1.19 2.73
C LEU A 410 -3.91 -1.31 2.08
N GLY A 411 -4.23 -2.43 1.42
CA GLY A 411 -5.55 -2.70 0.85
C GLY A 411 -5.72 -2.34 -0.65
N PHE A 412 -4.65 -2.00 -1.36
CA PHE A 412 -4.70 -1.74 -2.80
C PHE A 412 -4.68 -3.05 -3.62
N GLU A 413 -5.21 -3.00 -4.85
CA GLU A 413 -5.30 -4.18 -5.73
C GLU A 413 -3.91 -4.67 -6.21
N GLY A 414 -2.88 -3.83 -6.14
CA GLY A 414 -1.52 -4.18 -6.52
C GLY A 414 -0.79 -3.02 -7.18
N LEU A 415 -0.06 -3.31 -8.26
CA LEU A 415 0.76 -2.35 -9.00
C LEU A 415 0.42 -2.34 -10.50
N ILE A 416 0.62 -1.19 -11.13
CA ILE A 416 0.81 -1.08 -12.58
C ILE A 416 2.29 -0.87 -12.84
N GLY A 417 2.91 -1.72 -13.66
CA GLY A 417 4.22 -1.50 -14.22
C GLY A 417 4.08 -0.89 -15.62
N LYS A 418 4.85 0.15 -15.94
CA LYS A 418 4.96 0.73 -17.29
C LYS A 418 6.43 0.71 -17.72
N HIS A 419 6.74 0.06 -18.84
CA HIS A 419 8.09 -0.05 -19.37
C HIS A 419 8.66 1.34 -19.70
N LYS A 420 9.91 1.60 -19.32
CA LYS A 420 10.64 2.83 -19.61
C LYS A 420 10.78 3.02 -21.12
N GLY A 421 10.65 4.25 -21.61
CA GLY A 421 10.62 4.55 -23.04
C GLY A 421 9.31 4.24 -23.78
N SER A 422 8.32 3.59 -23.15
CA SER A 422 7.13 3.08 -23.87
C SER A 422 6.13 4.15 -24.33
N THR A 423 5.57 3.95 -25.52
CA THR A 423 4.55 4.82 -26.14
C THR A 423 3.11 4.47 -25.70
N TYR A 424 2.16 5.38 -25.96
CA TYR A 424 0.75 5.20 -25.66
C TYR A 424 -0.02 4.59 -26.84
N ALA A 425 -0.04 3.26 -26.87
CA ALA A 425 -0.60 2.42 -27.92
C ALA A 425 -2.14 2.41 -28.05
N SER A 426 -2.88 3.00 -27.09
CA SER A 426 -4.37 3.10 -27.09
C SER A 426 -5.11 1.75 -27.20
N ARG A 427 -4.47 0.66 -26.75
CA ARG A 427 -4.94 -0.74 -26.82
C ARG A 427 -4.38 -1.56 -25.66
N ARG A 428 -4.64 -2.89 -25.62
CA ARG A 428 -3.87 -3.77 -24.71
C ARG A 428 -2.43 -3.92 -25.20
N SER A 429 -1.48 -3.71 -24.30
CA SER A 429 -0.04 -3.81 -24.59
C SER A 429 0.70 -4.66 -23.56
N ALA A 430 1.87 -5.18 -23.92
CA ALA A 430 2.81 -5.77 -22.96
C ALA A 430 3.55 -4.68 -22.16
N GLU A 431 3.85 -3.53 -22.80
CA GLU A 431 4.48 -2.33 -22.21
C GLU A 431 3.86 -1.85 -20.89
N TRP A 432 2.57 -2.16 -20.66
CA TRP A 432 1.91 -1.95 -19.37
C TRP A 432 1.49 -3.30 -18.81
N ILE A 433 1.95 -3.62 -17.60
CA ILE A 433 1.57 -4.82 -16.87
C ILE A 433 0.83 -4.47 -15.59
N LYS A 434 -0.05 -5.37 -15.13
CA LYS A 434 -0.66 -5.31 -13.81
C LYS A 434 -0.19 -6.49 -12.98
N LEU A 435 0.41 -6.21 -11.83
CA LEU A 435 0.70 -7.18 -10.78
C LEU A 435 -0.40 -7.07 -9.74
N LYS A 436 -1.16 -8.14 -9.50
CA LYS A 436 -2.24 -8.14 -8.51
C LYS A 436 -1.78 -8.72 -7.18
N SER A 437 -2.23 -8.12 -6.07
CA SER A 437 -1.99 -8.60 -4.71
C SER A 437 -2.77 -9.88 -4.38
N GLN A 438 -3.92 -10.05 -5.01
CA GLN A 438 -4.84 -11.18 -4.85
C GLN A 438 -5.44 -11.52 -6.22
N GLN A 439 -5.90 -12.75 -6.45
CA GLN A 439 -6.70 -13.03 -7.64
C GLN A 439 -8.00 -12.25 -7.53
N ARG A 440 -8.33 -11.41 -8.52
CA ARG A 440 -9.54 -10.57 -8.50
C ARG A 440 -10.03 -10.36 -9.92
N GLN A 441 -11.33 -10.52 -10.15
CA GLN A 441 -11.90 -10.49 -11.49
C GLN A 441 -13.38 -10.11 -11.47
N GLU A 442 -13.89 -9.68 -12.63
CA GLU A 442 -15.32 -9.66 -12.91
C GLU A 442 -15.88 -11.07 -13.17
N PHE A 443 -17.13 -11.27 -12.76
CA PHE A 443 -17.94 -12.46 -13.01
C PHE A 443 -19.38 -12.04 -13.29
N VAL A 444 -20.09 -12.77 -14.14
CA VAL A 444 -21.52 -12.55 -14.35
C VAL A 444 -22.31 -13.32 -13.30
N ILE A 445 -23.31 -12.69 -12.69
CA ILE A 445 -24.23 -13.34 -11.76
C ILE A 445 -25.30 -14.06 -12.59
N GLY A 446 -25.36 -15.39 -12.50
CA GLY A 446 -26.38 -16.22 -13.15
C GLY A 446 -27.45 -16.79 -12.21
N GLY A 447 -27.27 -16.62 -10.90
CA GLY A 447 -28.25 -17.05 -9.91
C GLY A 447 -27.82 -16.74 -8.48
N TYR A 448 -28.62 -17.16 -7.52
CA TYR A 448 -28.28 -17.11 -6.10
C TYR A 448 -28.83 -18.33 -5.34
N THR A 449 -28.24 -18.65 -4.21
CA THR A 449 -28.76 -19.67 -3.28
C THR A 449 -29.64 -19.04 -2.21
N ALA A 450 -30.57 -19.80 -1.63
CA ALA A 450 -31.36 -19.36 -0.49
C ALA A 450 -30.47 -19.02 0.73
N PRO A 451 -30.84 -18.02 1.57
CA PRO A 451 -30.10 -17.69 2.78
C PRO A 451 -30.15 -18.82 3.82
N LYS A 452 -29.25 -18.76 4.82
CA LYS A 452 -29.15 -19.72 5.93
C LYS A 452 -28.82 -19.00 7.24
N GLY A 453 -29.31 -19.53 8.36
CA GLY A 453 -29.11 -18.93 9.68
C GLY A 453 -29.76 -17.55 9.77
N SER A 454 -29.07 -16.60 10.39
CA SER A 454 -29.53 -15.22 10.57
C SER A 454 -29.39 -14.31 9.35
N ARG A 455 -28.89 -14.81 8.21
CA ARG A 455 -28.74 -14.02 6.98
C ARG A 455 -30.09 -13.81 6.28
N SER A 456 -30.32 -12.61 5.77
CA SER A 456 -31.46 -12.25 4.91
C SER A 456 -31.05 -12.13 3.42
N GLY A 457 -32.03 -11.96 2.52
CA GLY A 457 -31.78 -11.77 1.08
C GLY A 457 -31.43 -13.06 0.35
N PHE A 458 -30.14 -13.42 0.31
CA PHE A 458 -29.61 -14.60 -0.37
C PHE A 458 -28.42 -15.21 0.40
N GLY A 459 -28.11 -16.49 0.17
CA GLY A 459 -27.01 -17.19 0.82
C GLY A 459 -25.65 -16.86 0.19
N ALA A 460 -25.57 -17.04 -1.12
CA ALA A 460 -24.40 -16.77 -1.96
C ALA A 460 -24.84 -16.56 -3.42
N LEU A 461 -24.12 -15.73 -4.17
CA LEU A 461 -24.30 -15.54 -5.61
C LEU A 461 -23.61 -16.67 -6.39
N LEU A 462 -24.22 -17.14 -7.47
CA LEU A 462 -23.62 -18.06 -8.45
C LEU A 462 -22.94 -17.24 -9.55
N LEU A 463 -21.67 -17.53 -9.79
CA LEU A 463 -20.79 -16.76 -10.67
C LEU A 463 -20.41 -17.55 -11.92
N GLY A 464 -20.17 -16.83 -13.02
CA GLY A 464 -19.58 -17.41 -14.23
C GLY A 464 -18.83 -16.41 -15.09
N VAL A 465 -18.19 -16.93 -16.14
CA VAL A 465 -17.54 -16.17 -17.21
C VAL A 465 -17.97 -16.72 -18.56
N HIS A 466 -18.01 -15.87 -19.58
CA HIS A 466 -18.24 -16.33 -20.95
C HIS A 466 -16.98 -16.99 -21.51
N ASP A 467 -17.17 -18.08 -22.26
CA ASP A 467 -16.15 -18.67 -23.12
C ASP A 467 -16.16 -18.04 -24.53
N GLU A 468 -15.26 -18.53 -25.40
CA GLU A 468 -15.10 -18.06 -26.79
C GLU A 468 -16.36 -18.27 -27.65
N LYS A 469 -17.27 -19.16 -27.25
CA LYS A 469 -18.55 -19.42 -27.92
C LYS A 469 -19.69 -18.58 -27.33
N GLY A 470 -19.39 -17.75 -26.33
CA GLY A 470 -20.38 -16.94 -25.62
C GLY A 470 -21.21 -17.72 -24.60
N ALA A 471 -20.83 -18.95 -24.25
CA ALA A 471 -21.54 -19.72 -23.23
C ALA A 471 -21.04 -19.35 -21.83
N LEU A 472 -21.97 -19.15 -20.87
CA LEU A 472 -21.64 -18.78 -19.50
C LEU A 472 -21.24 -20.03 -18.70
N ARG A 473 -19.94 -20.20 -18.45
CA ARG A 473 -19.40 -21.32 -17.66
C ARG A 473 -19.41 -20.96 -16.17
N TYR A 474 -19.87 -21.88 -15.32
CA TYR A 474 -19.98 -21.68 -13.87
C TYR A 474 -18.60 -21.75 -13.18
N CYS A 475 -18.25 -20.69 -12.45
CA CYS A 475 -16.97 -20.53 -11.77
C CYS A 475 -17.05 -20.74 -10.25
N GLY A 476 -18.20 -21.08 -9.68
CA GLY A 476 -18.39 -21.21 -8.24
C GLY A 476 -19.30 -20.14 -7.64
N ASN A 477 -19.23 -20.01 -6.32
CA ASN A 477 -20.11 -19.13 -5.54
C ASN A 477 -19.32 -18.05 -4.79
N VAL A 478 -19.98 -16.95 -4.42
CA VAL A 478 -19.47 -15.98 -3.44
C VAL A 478 -20.52 -15.65 -2.38
N GLY A 479 -20.14 -15.77 -1.10
CA GLY A 479 -21.03 -15.65 0.06
C GLY A 479 -20.51 -14.73 1.17
N THR A 480 -19.45 -13.97 0.92
CA THR A 480 -18.79 -13.04 1.85
C THR A 480 -18.53 -11.71 1.12
N GLY A 481 -18.25 -10.63 1.85
CA GLY A 481 -18.14 -9.27 1.28
C GLY A 481 -19.47 -8.50 1.16
N PHE A 482 -20.50 -8.96 1.89
CA PHE A 482 -21.82 -8.32 1.93
C PHE A 482 -22.17 -7.86 3.34
N ASP A 483 -22.51 -6.59 3.51
CA ASP A 483 -23.27 -6.06 4.64
C ASP A 483 -24.79 -6.25 4.45
N GLY A 484 -25.59 -5.93 5.47
CA GLY A 484 -27.05 -6.13 5.46
C GLY A 484 -27.81 -5.26 4.45
N GLY A 485 -27.35 -4.04 4.18
CA GLY A 485 -27.97 -3.15 3.19
C GLY A 485 -27.65 -3.61 1.77
N ARG A 486 -26.38 -3.94 1.53
CA ARG A 486 -25.89 -4.53 0.27
C ARG A 486 -26.56 -5.86 -0.07
N LEU A 487 -26.88 -6.71 0.92
CA LEU A 487 -27.69 -7.92 0.68
C LEU A 487 -29.11 -7.59 0.18
N ALA A 488 -29.76 -6.56 0.74
CA ALA A 488 -31.11 -6.16 0.36
C ALA A 488 -31.17 -5.54 -1.05
N ASP A 489 -30.28 -4.58 -1.33
CA ASP A 489 -30.14 -3.93 -2.64
C ASP A 489 -29.87 -4.94 -3.76
N ILE A 490 -28.86 -5.80 -3.59
CA ILE A 490 -28.53 -6.81 -4.59
C ILE A 490 -29.69 -7.80 -4.75
N LYS A 491 -30.39 -8.18 -3.68
CA LYS A 491 -31.59 -9.03 -3.77
C LYS A 491 -32.69 -8.38 -4.62
N GLN A 492 -32.99 -7.09 -4.42
CA GLN A 492 -33.96 -6.35 -5.23
C GLN A 492 -33.56 -6.32 -6.71
N LYS A 493 -32.28 -6.04 -7.00
CA LYS A 493 -31.72 -6.06 -8.37
C LYS A 493 -31.77 -7.46 -9.02
N LEU A 494 -31.65 -8.53 -8.23
CA LEU A 494 -31.76 -9.92 -8.68
C LEU A 494 -33.22 -10.35 -8.95
N ASP A 495 -34.19 -9.92 -8.14
CA ASP A 495 -35.59 -10.33 -8.28
C ASP A 495 -36.24 -9.78 -9.55
N VAL A 496 -35.89 -8.55 -9.96
CA VAL A 496 -36.26 -7.97 -11.27
C VAL A 496 -35.70 -8.79 -12.45
N LEU A 497 -34.66 -9.60 -12.21
CA LEU A 497 -33.98 -10.41 -13.22
C LEU A 497 -34.35 -11.90 -13.17
N ALA A 498 -35.30 -12.31 -12.32
CA ALA A 498 -35.69 -13.72 -12.17
C ALA A 498 -36.06 -14.41 -13.51
N THR A 499 -35.80 -15.71 -13.56
CA THR A 499 -36.06 -16.62 -14.69
C THR A 499 -36.12 -18.07 -14.20
N ASP A 500 -36.90 -18.93 -14.84
CA ASP A 500 -36.98 -20.36 -14.52
C ASP A 500 -35.83 -21.16 -15.15
N ARG A 501 -35.21 -20.61 -16.20
CA ARG A 501 -34.09 -21.24 -16.92
C ARG A 501 -32.74 -20.79 -16.37
N SER A 502 -31.86 -21.76 -16.13
CA SER A 502 -30.43 -21.54 -15.87
C SER A 502 -29.79 -20.77 -17.04
N PRO A 503 -28.98 -19.74 -16.78
CA PRO A 503 -28.17 -19.09 -17.81
C PRO A 503 -26.82 -19.75 -18.03
N PHE A 504 -26.42 -20.70 -17.15
CA PHE A 504 -25.16 -21.42 -17.25
C PHE A 504 -25.22 -22.55 -18.28
N ALA A 505 -24.08 -22.84 -18.89
CA ALA A 505 -23.86 -24.00 -19.74
C ALA A 505 -24.17 -25.32 -19.01
N GLU A 506 -24.40 -26.39 -19.77
CA GLU A 506 -24.68 -27.73 -19.23
C GLU A 506 -23.42 -28.56 -18.95
N GLY A 507 -23.59 -29.75 -18.37
CA GLY A 507 -22.50 -30.66 -18.02
C GLY A 507 -21.53 -30.07 -16.98
N ASP A 508 -20.25 -30.40 -17.10
CA ASP A 508 -19.20 -29.98 -16.15
C ASP A 508 -18.91 -28.46 -16.17
N ALA A 509 -19.29 -27.78 -17.26
CA ALA A 509 -19.28 -26.33 -17.36
C ALA A 509 -20.41 -25.66 -16.57
N GLY A 510 -21.38 -26.44 -16.08
CA GLY A 510 -22.58 -25.98 -15.41
C GLY A 510 -22.52 -26.00 -13.88
N VAL A 511 -23.66 -25.66 -13.30
CA VAL A 511 -23.86 -25.64 -11.85
C VAL A 511 -24.14 -27.07 -11.36
N PRO A 512 -23.41 -27.59 -10.35
CA PRO A 512 -23.66 -28.93 -9.81
C PRO A 512 -25.10 -29.09 -9.29
N ARG A 513 -25.74 -30.22 -9.61
CA ARG A 513 -27.13 -30.55 -9.22
C ARG A 513 -27.41 -30.49 -7.70
N SER A 514 -26.38 -30.49 -6.86
CA SER A 514 -26.47 -30.32 -5.41
C SER A 514 -26.70 -28.87 -4.95
N VAL A 515 -26.48 -27.88 -5.83
CA VAL A 515 -26.69 -26.45 -5.53
C VAL A 515 -28.14 -26.08 -5.80
N LYS A 516 -28.94 -25.91 -4.74
CA LYS A 516 -30.29 -25.35 -4.83
C LYS A 516 -30.21 -23.85 -5.12
N ALA A 517 -30.45 -23.47 -6.37
CA ALA A 517 -30.33 -22.11 -6.87
C ALA A 517 -31.67 -21.54 -7.39
N THR A 518 -31.81 -20.23 -7.27
CA THR A 518 -32.77 -19.39 -8.00
C THR A 518 -32.02 -18.71 -9.14
N TRP A 519 -32.51 -18.83 -10.37
CA TRP A 519 -31.82 -18.30 -11.56
C TRP A 519 -32.16 -16.84 -11.84
N VAL A 520 -31.19 -16.11 -12.39
CA VAL A 520 -31.39 -14.74 -12.88
C VAL A 520 -30.84 -14.58 -14.29
N LYS A 521 -31.42 -13.66 -15.05
CA LYS A 521 -30.94 -13.27 -16.38
C LYS A 521 -29.51 -12.70 -16.24
N PRO A 522 -28.53 -13.16 -17.04
CA PRO A 522 -27.10 -12.92 -16.79
C PRO A 522 -26.69 -11.50 -17.23
N ARG A 523 -27.17 -10.50 -16.49
CA ARG A 523 -27.02 -9.07 -16.78
C ARG A 523 -26.18 -8.32 -15.77
N LEU A 524 -26.20 -8.73 -14.50
CA LEU A 524 -25.38 -8.13 -13.45
C LEU A 524 -23.97 -8.72 -13.48
N VAL A 525 -22.98 -7.85 -13.42
CA VAL A 525 -21.58 -8.21 -13.23
C VAL A 525 -21.22 -7.95 -11.77
N ALA A 526 -20.63 -8.92 -11.10
CA ALA A 526 -19.99 -8.81 -9.80
C ALA A 526 -18.48 -8.73 -9.99
N GLU A 527 -17.80 -7.98 -9.12
CA GLU A 527 -16.35 -8.06 -8.96
C GLU A 527 -16.01 -8.78 -7.65
N VAL A 528 -15.09 -9.74 -7.74
CA VAL A 528 -14.82 -10.73 -6.69
C VAL A 528 -13.32 -10.93 -6.57
N ALA A 529 -12.80 -10.77 -5.35
CA ALA A 529 -11.47 -11.23 -4.97
C ALA A 529 -11.53 -12.70 -4.55
N PHE A 530 -10.47 -13.47 -4.76
CA PHE A 530 -10.38 -14.89 -4.48
C PHE A 530 -8.91 -15.32 -4.29
N GLY A 531 -8.69 -16.55 -3.80
CA GLY A 531 -7.35 -17.09 -3.57
C GLY A 531 -6.74 -17.73 -4.82
N GLU A 532 -7.47 -18.67 -5.44
CA GLU A 532 -6.98 -19.45 -6.57
C GLU A 532 -8.09 -19.83 -7.56
N TRP A 533 -7.67 -20.15 -8.80
CA TRP A 533 -8.45 -20.92 -9.76
C TRP A 533 -8.12 -22.41 -9.61
N THR A 534 -9.13 -23.28 -9.47
CA THR A 534 -8.95 -24.74 -9.53
C THR A 534 -8.73 -25.21 -10.98
N ARG A 535 -8.24 -26.44 -11.13
CA ARG A 535 -8.13 -27.14 -12.42
C ARG A 535 -9.49 -27.23 -13.14
N ASP A 536 -10.58 -27.33 -12.38
CA ASP A 536 -11.97 -27.40 -12.87
C ASP A 536 -12.56 -26.01 -13.23
N HIS A 537 -11.71 -24.97 -13.34
CA HIS A 537 -12.08 -23.59 -13.64
C HIS A 537 -13.06 -22.96 -12.63
N ARG A 538 -12.89 -23.26 -11.33
CA ARG A 538 -13.67 -22.65 -10.24
C ARG A 538 -12.80 -21.80 -9.32
N ILE A 539 -13.37 -20.79 -8.68
CA ILE A 539 -12.66 -19.96 -7.70
C ILE A 539 -12.81 -20.49 -6.27
N ARG A 540 -11.79 -20.26 -5.44
CA ARG A 540 -11.79 -20.59 -3.99
C ARG A 540 -11.47 -19.36 -3.15
N HIS A 541 -11.94 -19.35 -1.90
CA HIS A 541 -11.79 -18.23 -0.96
C HIS A 541 -12.32 -16.88 -1.52
N SER A 542 -13.46 -16.95 -2.22
CA SER A 542 -14.11 -15.81 -2.86
C SER A 542 -14.69 -14.80 -1.86
N VAL A 543 -14.55 -13.51 -2.17
CA VAL A 543 -15.07 -12.36 -1.41
C VAL A 543 -15.59 -11.31 -2.39
N PHE A 544 -16.85 -10.91 -2.26
CA PHE A 544 -17.50 -9.92 -3.12
C PHE A 544 -16.97 -8.50 -2.81
N GLN A 545 -16.65 -7.75 -3.87
CA GLN A 545 -16.11 -6.38 -3.77
C GLN A 545 -17.19 -5.35 -4.13
N GLY A 546 -17.91 -5.58 -5.23
CA GLY A 546 -19.00 -4.73 -5.71
C GLY A 546 -19.65 -5.25 -7.00
N LEU A 547 -20.58 -4.47 -7.57
CA LEU A 547 -21.11 -4.69 -8.92
C LEU A 547 -20.32 -3.89 -9.97
N ARG A 548 -20.40 -4.25 -11.25
CA ARG A 548 -19.80 -3.48 -12.37
C ARG A 548 -20.88 -3.02 -13.35
N SER A 549 -21.54 -1.91 -13.01
CA SER A 549 -22.50 -1.22 -13.88
C SER A 549 -21.85 -0.51 -15.08
N ASP A 550 -20.53 -0.33 -15.06
CA ASP A 550 -19.70 0.20 -16.14
C ASP A 550 -19.38 -0.83 -17.25
N LYS A 551 -19.58 -2.14 -16.98
CA LYS A 551 -19.20 -3.24 -17.88
C LYS A 551 -20.41 -4.07 -18.33
N PRO A 552 -20.61 -4.31 -19.64
CA PRO A 552 -21.67 -5.19 -20.12
C PRO A 552 -21.29 -6.65 -19.91
N ALA A 553 -22.16 -7.44 -19.27
CA ALA A 553 -21.90 -8.84 -18.89
C ALA A 553 -21.32 -9.73 -20.00
N ARG A 554 -21.74 -9.54 -21.26
CA ARG A 554 -21.23 -10.26 -22.45
C ARG A 554 -19.73 -10.10 -22.72
N GLN A 555 -19.06 -9.12 -22.11
CA GLN A 555 -17.60 -8.91 -22.24
C GLN A 555 -16.80 -9.55 -21.09
N VAL A 556 -17.47 -10.16 -20.10
CA VAL A 556 -16.82 -10.79 -18.96
C VAL A 556 -16.38 -12.21 -19.33
N THR A 557 -15.13 -12.33 -19.77
CA THR A 557 -14.41 -13.59 -19.95
C THR A 557 -13.48 -13.84 -18.76
N ARG A 558 -12.79 -14.99 -18.74
CA ARG A 558 -11.69 -15.24 -17.79
C ARG A 558 -10.49 -14.35 -18.12
N GLU A 559 -9.92 -13.69 -17.12
CA GLU A 559 -8.57 -13.13 -17.22
C GLU A 559 -7.54 -14.26 -17.13
N VAL A 560 -6.60 -14.25 -18.08
CA VAL A 560 -5.47 -15.17 -18.23
C VAL A 560 -4.20 -14.35 -18.11
#